data_AF-A0A0U3ECI2-F1
#
_entry.id   AF-A0A0U3ECI2-F1
#
_cell.length_a   1.000
_cell.length_b   1.000
_cell.length_c   1.000
_cell.angle_alpha   90.00
_cell.angle_beta   90.00
_cell.angle_gamma   90.00
#
_symmetry.space_group_name_H-M   'P 1'
#
loop_
_entity.id
_entity.type
_entity.pdbx_description
1 polymer ?
#
loop_
_entity_poly.entity_id
_entity_poly.type
_entity_poly.pdbx_seq_one_letter_code
_entity_poly.pdbx_strand_id
1 'polypeptide(L)'
;MSSLEEFAEELIEELRDRKRKLGEAKKRLTELGAQVIIPEMEIEGKKVIGVGIKGDVAYVVEPNGMEKELKKVLRVKEVVLVPVR
;
A
#
# COMPACT_ATOMS: atom_id res chain seq x y z
N MET A 1 32.91 -9.01 6.10
CA MET A 1 32.10 -7.94 5.50
C MET A 1 32.14 -6.74 6.42
N SER A 2 32.19 -5.54 5.87
CA SER A 2 32.06 -4.32 6.65
C SER A 2 30.60 -4.12 7.07
N SER A 3 30.35 -3.44 8.19
CA SER A 3 28.98 -3.14 8.66
C SER A 3 28.14 -2.39 7.63
N LEU A 4 28.79 -1.73 6.66
CA LEU A 4 28.17 -0.97 5.60
C LEU A 4 27.66 -1.86 4.45
N GLU A 5 28.36 -2.95 4.16
CA GLU A 5 27.94 -3.96 3.17
C GLU A 5 26.74 -4.76 3.69
N GLU A 6 26.80 -5.19 4.96
CA GLU A 6 25.70 -5.93 5.61
C GLU A 6 24.43 -5.08 5.68
N PHE A 7 24.54 -3.81 6.07
CA PHE A 7 23.42 -2.86 6.04
C PHE A 7 22.85 -2.64 4.63
N ALA A 8 23.70 -2.56 3.61
CA ALA A 8 23.25 -2.39 2.24
C ALA A 8 22.49 -3.62 1.72
N GLU A 9 22.93 -4.82 2.08
CA GLU A 9 22.25 -6.08 1.74
C GLU A 9 20.87 -6.16 2.39
N GLU A 10 20.76 -5.87 3.70
CA GLU A 10 19.48 -5.83 4.41
C GLU A 10 18.49 -4.84 3.76
N LEU A 11 18.96 -3.64 3.42
CA LEU A 11 18.12 -2.63 2.76
C LEU A 11 17.65 -3.09 1.37
N ILE A 12 18.51 -3.76 0.60
CA ILE A 12 18.16 -4.29 -0.72
C ILE A 12 17.09 -5.38 -0.60
N GLU A 13 17.21 -6.28 0.38
CA GLU A 13 16.20 -7.30 0.64
C GLU A 13 14.86 -6.67 1.03
N GLU A 14 14.86 -5.68 1.93
CA GLU A 14 13.66 -4.97 2.33
C GLU A 14 12.97 -4.29 1.12
N LEU A 15 13.75 -3.61 0.26
CA LEU A 15 13.24 -2.97 -0.94
C LEU A 15 12.65 -3.96 -1.95
N ARG A 16 13.27 -5.15 -2.10
CA ARG A 16 12.76 -6.22 -2.97
C ARG A 16 11.42 -6.73 -2.46
N ASP A 17 11.29 -6.96 -1.16
CA ASP A 17 10.05 -7.42 -0.56
C ASP A 17 8.92 -6.40 -0.69
N ARG A 18 9.20 -5.11 -0.45
CA ARG A 18 8.22 -4.04 -0.67
C ARG A 18 7.77 -3.98 -2.12
N LYS A 19 8.71 -4.09 -3.08
CA LYS A 19 8.38 -4.08 -4.52
C LYS A 19 7.49 -5.26 -4.91
N ARG A 20 7.74 -6.45 -4.35
CA ARG A 20 6.92 -7.65 -4.59
C ARG A 20 5.50 -7.44 -4.07
N LYS A 21 5.34 -7.05 -2.80
CA LYS A 21 4.03 -6.76 -2.19
C LYS A 21 3.23 -5.73 -2.98
N LEU A 22 3.90 -4.67 -3.45
CA LEU A 22 3.27 -3.64 -4.26
C LEU A 22 2.80 -4.16 -5.63
N GLY A 23 3.57 -5.06 -6.26
CA GLY A 23 3.18 -5.71 -7.50
C GLY A 23 1.92 -6.57 -7.35
N GLU A 24 1.84 -7.35 -6.28
CA GLU A 24 0.68 -8.18 -5.94
C GLU A 24 -0.56 -7.33 -5.62
N ALA A 25 -0.37 -6.28 -4.82
CA ALA A 25 -1.39 -5.27 -4.53
C ALA A 25 -1.99 -4.71 -5.82
N LYS A 26 -1.13 -4.23 -6.73
CA LYS A 26 -1.53 -3.65 -8.01
C LYS A 26 -2.32 -4.64 -8.86
N LYS A 27 -1.89 -5.90 -8.93
CA LYS A 27 -2.60 -6.95 -9.67
C LYS A 27 -4.01 -7.15 -9.12
N ARG A 28 -4.16 -7.30 -7.81
CA ARG A 28 -5.47 -7.49 -7.17
C ARG A 28 -6.40 -6.29 -7.33
N LEU A 29 -5.88 -5.08 -7.19
CA LEU A 29 -6.65 -3.86 -7.44
C LEU A 29 -7.14 -3.79 -8.89
N THR A 30 -6.29 -4.20 -9.84
CA THR A 30 -6.67 -4.30 -11.26
C THR A 30 -7.75 -5.35 -11.49
N GLU A 31 -7.64 -6.53 -10.86
CA GLU A 31 -8.65 -7.60 -10.93
C GLU A 31 -10.01 -7.15 -10.36
N LEU A 32 -10.01 -6.32 -9.32
CA LEU A 32 -11.22 -5.69 -8.76
C LEU A 32 -11.81 -4.60 -9.68
N GLY A 33 -11.11 -4.23 -10.75
CA GLY A 33 -11.47 -3.13 -11.64
C GLY A 33 -11.34 -1.76 -10.98
N ALA A 34 -10.50 -1.64 -9.96
CA ALA A 34 -10.16 -0.35 -9.36
C ALA A 34 -9.10 0.36 -10.21
N GLN A 35 -9.24 1.67 -10.35
CA GLN A 35 -8.16 2.49 -10.88
C GLN A 35 -7.12 2.65 -9.76
N VAL A 36 -5.91 2.14 -9.96
CA VAL A 36 -4.83 2.27 -8.98
C VAL A 36 -4.30 3.70 -9.06
N ILE A 37 -4.48 4.47 -8.00
CA ILE A 37 -4.12 5.90 -8.00
C ILE A 37 -2.83 6.14 -7.22
N ILE A 38 -2.55 5.35 -6.17
CA ILE A 38 -1.43 5.67 -5.26
C ILE A 38 -0.72 4.41 -4.76
N PRO A 39 0.56 4.18 -5.12
CA PRO A 39 1.32 3.02 -4.65
C PRO A 39 1.74 3.14 -3.17
N GLU A 40 1.98 4.35 -2.66
CA GLU A 40 2.30 4.63 -1.26
C GLU A 40 1.76 6.02 -0.89
N MET A 41 1.14 6.16 0.27
CA MET A 41 0.77 7.46 0.85
C MET A 41 1.12 7.52 2.33
N GLU A 42 1.38 8.72 2.83
CA GLU A 42 1.58 8.98 4.25
C GLU A 42 0.44 9.84 4.78
N ILE A 43 -0.20 9.38 5.86
CA ILE A 43 -1.29 10.07 6.55
C ILE A 43 -0.93 10.08 8.03
N GLU A 44 -0.85 11.26 8.64
CA GLU A 44 -0.52 11.42 10.07
C GLU A 44 0.74 10.66 10.51
N GLY A 45 1.79 10.65 9.67
CA GLY A 45 3.06 9.94 9.95
C GLY A 45 2.99 8.42 9.78
N LYS A 46 1.84 7.87 9.36
CA LYS A 46 1.68 6.45 9.07
C LYS A 46 1.68 6.22 7.57
N LYS A 47 2.47 5.24 7.13
CA LYS A 47 2.50 4.80 5.74
C LYS A 47 1.32 3.88 5.44
N VAL A 48 0.77 4.03 4.24
CA VAL A 48 -0.20 3.14 3.62
C VAL A 48 0.36 2.70 2.29
N ILE A 49 0.36 1.39 2.06
CA ILE A 49 0.86 0.80 0.83
C ILE A 49 -0.33 0.33 -0.01
N GLY A 50 -0.38 0.82 -1.26
CA GLY A 50 -1.34 0.47 -2.29
C GLY A 50 -2.78 0.96 -2.03
N VAL A 51 -3.23 1.94 -2.81
CA VAL A 51 -4.61 2.43 -2.83
C VAL A 51 -5.18 2.39 -4.24
N GLY A 52 -6.30 1.68 -4.41
CA GLY A 52 -7.12 1.73 -5.62
C GLY A 52 -8.49 2.31 -5.34
N ILE A 53 -9.04 3.09 -6.28
CA ILE A 53 -10.36 3.72 -6.16
C ILE A 53 -11.28 3.18 -7.27
N LYS A 54 -12.51 2.84 -6.87
CA LYS A 54 -13.59 2.45 -7.79
C LYS A 54 -14.90 3.08 -7.32
N GLY A 55 -15.34 4.14 -8.01
CA GLY A 55 -16.49 4.93 -7.54
C GLY A 55 -16.22 5.50 -6.13
N ASP A 56 -17.15 5.28 -5.20
CA ASP A 56 -17.06 5.76 -3.81
C ASP A 56 -16.38 4.76 -2.85
N VAL A 57 -15.61 3.79 -3.37
CA VAL A 57 -14.94 2.75 -2.58
C VAL A 57 -13.43 2.80 -2.81
N ALA A 58 -12.66 2.86 -1.73
CA ALA A 58 -11.20 2.68 -1.76
C ALA A 58 -10.82 1.26 -1.33
N TYR A 59 -9.80 0.69 -1.96
CA TYR A 59 -9.24 -0.62 -1.67
C TYR A 59 -7.79 -0.44 -1.24
N VAL A 60 -7.43 -0.94 -0.06
CA VAL A 60 -6.17 -0.60 0.62
C VAL A 60 -5.45 -1.85 1.12
N VAL A 61 -4.17 -1.98 0.81
CA VAL A 61 -3.45 -3.27 0.98
C VAL A 61 -2.73 -3.38 2.33
N GLU A 62 -2.15 -2.30 2.85
CA GLU A 62 -1.56 -2.28 4.19
C GLU A 62 -2.01 -1.01 4.97
N PRO A 63 -3.26 -1.00 5.46
CA PRO A 63 -3.78 0.09 6.27
C PRO A 63 -3.34 -0.09 7.72
N ASN A 64 -2.61 0.88 8.27
CA ASN A 64 -2.22 0.89 9.69
C ASN A 64 -3.36 1.37 10.61
N GLY A 65 -4.56 0.78 10.47
CA GLY A 65 -5.79 1.15 11.18
C GLY A 65 -6.26 2.57 10.87
N MET A 66 -6.21 2.95 9.60
CA MET A 66 -6.46 4.32 9.12
C MET A 66 -7.72 4.43 8.26
N GLU A 67 -8.68 3.52 8.40
CA GLU A 67 -9.85 3.44 7.53
C GLU A 67 -10.68 4.72 7.59
N LYS A 68 -10.81 5.33 8.78
CA LYS A 68 -11.57 6.57 8.96
C LYS A 68 -10.87 7.76 8.31
N GLU A 69 -9.57 7.86 8.48
CA GLU A 69 -8.73 8.91 7.91
C GLU A 69 -8.70 8.78 6.37
N LEU A 70 -8.56 7.56 5.87
CA LEU A 70 -8.61 7.24 4.44
C LEU A 70 -9.95 7.65 3.82
N LYS A 71 -11.09 7.39 4.48
CA LYS A 71 -12.40 7.87 4.01
C LYS A 71 -12.44 9.39 3.87
N LYS A 72 -11.88 10.13 4.84
CA LYS A 72 -11.85 11.60 4.82
C LYS A 72 -10.94 12.14 3.71
N VAL A 73 -9.71 11.62 3.62
CA VAL A 73 -8.69 12.08 2.67
C VAL A 73 -9.07 11.74 1.23
N LEU A 74 -9.48 10.50 0.98
CA LEU A 74 -9.84 10.01 -0.34
C LEU A 74 -11.28 10.39 -0.75
N ARG A 75 -12.07 10.93 0.19
CA ARG A 75 -13.48 11.33 -0.01
C ARG A 75 -14.35 10.18 -0.55
N VAL A 76 -14.15 8.99 0.01
CA VAL A 76 -14.88 7.77 -0.32
C VAL A 76 -15.87 7.40 0.79
N LYS A 77 -16.97 6.73 0.44
CA LYS A 77 -17.96 6.24 1.41
C LYS A 77 -17.44 5.00 2.15
N GLU A 78 -16.65 4.18 1.46
CA GLU A 78 -16.18 2.90 1.97
C GLU A 78 -14.69 2.70 1.72
N VAL A 79 -14.04 2.00 2.66
CA VAL A 79 -12.65 1.55 2.55
C VAL A 79 -12.66 0.05 2.81
N VAL A 80 -12.12 -0.72 1.85
CA VAL A 80 -12.01 -2.17 1.88
C VAL A 80 -10.53 -2.52 2.04
N LEU A 81 -10.21 -3.35 3.01
CA LEU A 81 -8.85 -3.83 3.21
C LEU A 81 -8.62 -5.05 2.32
N VAL A 82 -7.52 -5.04 1.55
CA VAL A 82 -7.14 -6.13 0.64
C VAL A 82 -5.97 -6.88 1.28
N PRO A 83 -6.20 -8.05 1.90
CA PRO A 83 -5.16 -8.75 2.65
C PRO A 83 -4.12 -9.37 1.72
N VAL A 84 -2.91 -8.83 1.63
CA VAL A 84 -1.77 -9.48 0.94
C VAL A 84 -1.39 -10.77 1.69
N ARG A 85 -1.28 -11.89 0.96
CA ARG A 85 -0.88 -13.20 1.46
C ARG A 85 0.43 -13.56 0.80
#